data_AF-A0A523PEW3-F1
#
_entry.id   AF-A0A523PEW3-F1
#
_cell.length_a   1.000
_cell.length_b   1.000
_cell.length_c   1.000
_cell.angle_alpha   90.00
_cell.angle_beta   90.00
_cell.angle_gamma   90.00
#
_symmetry.space_group_name_H-M   'P 1'
#
loop_
_entity.id
_entity.type
_entity.pdbx_description
1 polymer ?
#
loop_
_entity_poly.entity_id
_entity_poly.type
_entity_poly.pdbx_seq_one_letter_code
_entity_poly.pdbx_strand_id
1 'polypeptide(L)'
;MVWEPSGFWLLVINGITTMAMTLCLYTALARGPVSVVAPIVASHPALVVAFWVALGTRPSVIQWLAMAVTVIGVIGVARFAKHSHEPTKSHNPYLAGTLAIAGVACVLHAVMVVAGQAAVPIYGELQTLWLARLIGLLSILTVLAIRTTTPIVPLRWWPIIALQGCLDAAGYLFLFAGSQGDGREIVAVTASAFGTVTTLLARFILREKISCIQWCGIALVFGGIAVLVSPL
;
A
#
# COMPACT_ATOMS: atom_id res chain seq x y z
N MET A 1 -25.72 8.45 -13.47
CA MET A 1 -25.11 8.48 -12.12
C MET A 1 -26.23 8.30 -11.12
N VAL A 2 -26.36 7.11 -10.54
CA VAL A 2 -27.28 6.89 -9.42
C VAL A 2 -26.51 7.28 -8.17
N TRP A 3 -26.79 8.46 -7.62
CA TRP A 3 -26.15 8.95 -6.40
C TRP A 3 -26.87 8.34 -5.20
N GLU A 4 -26.38 7.21 -4.69
CA GLU A 4 -26.81 6.72 -3.39
C GLU A 4 -26.04 7.46 -2.28
N PRO A 5 -26.72 8.24 -1.40
CA PRO A 5 -26.04 8.97 -0.33
C PRO A 5 -25.42 8.05 0.73
N SER A 6 -25.92 6.82 0.84
CA SER A 6 -25.54 5.83 1.85
C SER A 6 -24.09 5.35 1.74
N GLY A 7 -23.46 5.43 0.56
CA GLY A 7 -22.07 5.01 0.34
C GLY A 7 -21.03 6.12 0.46
N PHE A 8 -21.46 7.39 0.65
CA PHE A 8 -20.54 8.53 0.52
C PHE A 8 -19.44 8.53 1.58
N TRP A 9 -19.74 8.02 2.78
CA TRP A 9 -18.76 7.88 3.86
C TRP A 9 -17.59 6.96 3.48
N LEU A 10 -17.78 5.97 2.59
CA LEU A 10 -16.70 5.12 2.09
C LEU A 10 -15.71 5.93 1.25
N LEU A 11 -16.21 6.85 0.41
CA LEU A 11 -15.38 7.76 -0.38
C LEU A 11 -14.60 8.72 0.53
N VAL A 12 -15.24 9.20 1.59
CA VAL A 12 -14.61 10.05 2.61
C VAL A 12 -13.48 9.33 3.32
N ILE A 13 -13.74 8.12 3.83
CA ILE A 13 -12.73 7.29 4.48
C ILE A 13 -11.60 7.00 3.51
N ASN A 14 -11.88 6.56 2.28
CA ASN A 14 -10.88 6.25 1.28
C ASN A 14 -9.99 7.48 0.98
N GLY A 15 -10.58 8.65 0.74
CA GLY A 15 -9.82 9.87 0.44
C GLY A 15 -8.94 10.35 1.58
N ILE A 16 -9.48 10.42 2.81
CA ILE A 16 -8.73 10.86 4.00
C ILE A 16 -7.59 9.88 4.31
N THR A 17 -7.87 8.58 4.27
CA THR A 17 -6.85 7.56 4.54
C THR A 17 -5.81 7.49 3.44
N THR A 18 -6.15 7.72 2.16
CA THR A 18 -5.17 7.88 1.06
C THR A 18 -4.18 8.98 1.41
N MET A 19 -4.66 10.17 1.79
CA MET A 19 -3.82 11.31 2.16
C MET A 19 -2.94 10.97 3.38
N ALA A 20 -3.54 10.49 4.46
CA ALA A 20 -2.83 10.20 5.71
C ALA A 20 -1.79 9.08 5.54
N MET A 21 -2.15 8.01 4.84
CA MET A 21 -1.25 6.90 4.51
C MET A 21 -0.06 7.40 3.69
N THR A 22 -0.30 8.22 2.67
CA THR A 22 0.74 8.79 1.81
C THR A 22 1.72 9.64 2.63
N LEU A 23 1.22 10.49 3.53
CA LEU A 23 2.07 11.28 4.43
C LEU A 23 2.91 10.38 5.36
N CYS A 24 2.31 9.35 5.96
CA CYS A 24 3.03 8.41 6.81
C CYS A 24 4.10 7.65 6.02
N LEU A 25 3.78 7.15 4.83
CA LEU A 25 4.70 6.42 3.95
C LEU A 25 5.92 7.30 3.61
N TYR A 26 5.71 8.50 3.07
CA TYR A 26 6.83 9.37 2.71
C TYR A 26 7.61 9.86 3.94
N THR A 27 6.96 10.05 5.08
CA THR A 27 7.65 10.37 6.34
C THR A 27 8.54 9.21 6.80
N ALA A 28 8.10 7.97 6.65
CA ALA A 28 8.89 6.80 6.98
C ALA A 28 10.06 6.62 5.99
N LEU A 29 9.82 6.78 4.69
CA LEU A 29 10.86 6.71 3.65
C LEU A 29 11.92 7.81 3.80
N ALA A 30 11.55 8.99 4.31
CA ALA A 30 12.50 10.06 4.58
C ALA A 30 13.39 9.79 5.82
N ARG A 31 12.98 8.87 6.71
CA ARG A 31 13.66 8.59 7.99
C ARG A 31 14.38 7.24 8.04
N GLY A 32 14.07 6.33 7.13
CA GLY A 32 14.63 4.98 7.10
C GLY A 32 14.77 4.39 5.70
N PRO A 33 15.45 3.25 5.60
CA PRO A 33 15.77 2.60 4.32
C PRO A 33 14.52 2.09 3.61
N VAL A 34 14.52 2.20 2.27
CA VAL A 34 13.36 1.84 1.43
C VAL A 34 13.09 0.34 1.52
N SER A 35 14.15 -0.48 1.56
CA SER A 35 14.08 -1.93 1.73
C SER A 35 13.50 -2.43 3.06
N VAL A 36 13.30 -1.54 4.04
CA VAL A 36 12.57 -1.85 5.29
C VAL A 36 11.13 -1.32 5.22
N VAL A 37 10.97 -0.05 4.86
CA VAL A 37 9.67 0.65 4.93
C VAL A 37 8.68 0.11 3.91
N ALA A 38 9.11 -0.11 2.66
CA ALA A 38 8.21 -0.54 1.58
C ALA A 38 7.56 -1.91 1.84
N PRO A 39 8.29 -2.96 2.28
CA PRO A 39 7.69 -4.25 2.67
C PRO A 39 6.66 -4.14 3.80
N ILE A 40 6.90 -3.28 4.80
CA ILE A 40 5.96 -3.09 5.91
C ILE A 40 4.63 -2.53 5.40
N VAL A 41 4.65 -1.49 4.57
CA VAL A 41 3.43 -0.91 4.01
C VAL A 41 2.76 -1.84 3.00
N ALA A 42 3.54 -2.62 2.25
CA ALA A 42 3.02 -3.66 1.37
C ALA A 42 2.42 -4.86 2.13
N SER A 43 2.54 -4.93 3.46
CA SER A 43 1.88 -5.97 4.28
C SER A 43 0.37 -5.75 4.45
N HIS A 44 -0.16 -4.61 4.02
CA HIS A 44 -1.57 -4.25 4.22
C HIS A 44 -2.62 -5.27 3.71
N PRO A 45 -2.38 -6.11 2.68
CA PRO A 45 -3.40 -7.06 2.25
C PRO A 45 -3.74 -8.08 3.33
N ALA A 46 -2.83 -8.40 4.25
CA ALA A 46 -3.15 -9.29 5.37
C ALA A 46 -4.37 -8.77 6.17
N LEU A 47 -4.45 -7.44 6.34
CA LEU A 47 -5.56 -6.77 7.01
C LEU A 47 -6.80 -6.68 6.11
N VAL A 48 -6.63 -6.42 4.81
CA VAL A 48 -7.73 -6.38 3.83
C VAL A 48 -8.43 -7.75 3.75
N VAL A 49 -7.65 -8.82 3.68
CA VAL A 49 -8.13 -10.20 3.67
C VAL A 49 -8.88 -10.52 4.96
N ALA A 50 -8.29 -10.22 6.12
CA ALA A 50 -8.94 -10.47 7.40
C ALA A 50 -10.29 -9.76 7.51
N PHE A 51 -10.38 -8.53 6.99
CA PHE A 51 -11.62 -7.76 6.94
C PHE A 51 -12.70 -8.43 6.07
N TRP A 52 -12.37 -8.79 4.82
CA TRP A 52 -13.35 -9.39 3.90
C TRP A 52 -13.76 -10.81 4.32
N VAL A 53 -12.86 -11.59 4.91
CA VAL A 53 -13.18 -12.89 5.50
C VAL A 53 -14.14 -12.73 6.69
N ALA A 54 -13.91 -11.74 7.55
CA ALA A 54 -14.83 -11.44 8.66
C ALA A 54 -16.23 -11.01 8.18
N LEU A 55 -16.33 -10.41 6.98
CA LEU A 55 -17.59 -10.08 6.30
C LEU A 55 -18.25 -11.26 5.57
N GLY A 56 -17.65 -12.45 5.63
CA GLY A 56 -18.25 -13.68 5.09
C GLY A 56 -17.68 -14.14 3.75
N THR A 57 -16.63 -13.50 3.25
CA THR A 57 -15.93 -13.97 2.04
C THR A 57 -15.24 -15.30 2.34
N ARG A 58 -15.39 -16.28 1.45
CA ARG A 58 -14.83 -17.63 1.63
C ARG A 58 -13.88 -17.95 0.48
N PRO A 59 -12.60 -17.55 0.56
CA PRO A 59 -11.59 -17.95 -0.42
C PRO A 59 -11.48 -19.48 -0.49
N SER A 60 -11.13 -20.00 -1.67
CA SER A 60 -10.81 -21.42 -1.83
C SER A 60 -9.58 -21.81 -1.00
N VAL A 61 -9.40 -23.11 -0.75
CA VAL A 61 -8.23 -23.62 0.01
C VAL A 61 -6.92 -23.20 -0.65
N ILE A 62 -6.87 -23.20 -1.98
CA ILE A 62 -5.69 -22.78 -2.75
C ILE A 62 -5.44 -21.28 -2.62
N GLN A 63 -6.49 -20.46 -2.65
CA GLN A 63 -6.37 -19.01 -2.42
C GLN A 63 -5.86 -18.75 -1.00
N TRP A 64 -6.40 -19.44 0.01
CA TRP A 64 -5.93 -19.34 1.39
C TRP A 64 -4.45 -19.67 1.55
N LEU A 65 -4.00 -20.78 0.97
CA LEU A 65 -2.59 -21.17 1.02
C LEU A 65 -1.69 -20.14 0.35
N ALA A 66 -2.08 -19.66 -0.83
CA ALA A 66 -1.31 -18.68 -1.57
C ALA A 66 -1.27 -17.31 -0.86
N MET A 67 -2.40 -16.86 -0.28
CA MET A 67 -2.47 -15.65 0.53
C MET A 67 -1.64 -15.76 1.81
N ALA A 68 -1.62 -16.92 2.45
CA ALA A 68 -0.77 -17.18 3.61
C ALA A 68 0.71 -17.11 3.22
N VAL A 69 1.10 -17.74 2.11
CA VAL A 69 2.47 -17.71 1.58
C VAL A 69 2.92 -16.28 1.26
N THR A 70 2.08 -15.48 0.58
CA THR A 70 2.42 -14.08 0.28
C THR A 70 2.57 -13.25 1.55
N VAL A 71 1.63 -13.38 2.50
CA VAL A 71 1.67 -12.63 3.77
C VAL A 71 2.89 -13.02 4.60
N ILE A 72 3.22 -14.31 4.69
CA ILE A 72 4.44 -14.79 5.37
C ILE A 72 5.68 -14.25 4.68
N GLY A 73 5.73 -14.26 3.34
CA GLY A 73 6.82 -13.70 2.57
C GLY A 73 7.03 -12.22 2.91
N VAL A 74 5.98 -11.41 2.88
CA VAL A 74 6.04 -9.98 3.21
C VAL A 74 6.48 -9.76 4.67
N ILE A 75 5.90 -10.47 5.63
CA ILE A 75 6.29 -10.36 7.06
C ILE A 75 7.75 -10.77 7.25
N GLY A 76 8.21 -11.79 6.54
CA GLY A 76 9.61 -12.20 6.49
C GLY A 76 10.51 -11.05 6.02
N VAL A 77 10.22 -10.48 4.84
CA VAL A 77 10.99 -9.34 4.34
C VAL A 77 11.04 -8.20 5.37
N ALA A 78 9.89 -7.83 5.96
CA ALA A 78 9.78 -6.76 6.95
C ALA A 78 10.58 -7.03 8.25
N ARG A 79 10.47 -8.23 8.83
CA ARG A 79 11.18 -8.58 10.07
C ARG A 79 12.68 -8.66 9.87
N PHE A 80 13.14 -9.24 8.77
CA PHE A 80 14.57 -9.45 8.54
C PHE A 80 15.27 -8.22 7.97
N ALA A 81 14.54 -7.26 7.40
CA ALA A 81 15.07 -5.94 7.12
C ALA A 81 15.63 -5.25 8.38
N LYS A 82 15.04 -5.52 9.56
CA LYS A 82 15.51 -5.06 10.87
C LYS A 82 16.87 -5.65 11.30
N HIS A 83 17.22 -6.85 10.82
CA HIS A 83 18.45 -7.57 11.20
C HIS A 83 19.58 -7.47 10.16
N SER A 84 19.25 -7.09 8.93
CA SER A 84 20.19 -7.06 7.80
C SER A 84 21.07 -5.80 7.78
N HIS A 85 20.61 -4.75 8.45
CA HIS A 85 21.50 -3.67 8.86
C HIS A 85 22.33 -4.18 10.03
N GLU A 86 23.60 -4.49 9.76
CA GLU A 86 24.61 -4.76 10.80
C GLU A 86 24.44 -3.74 11.94
N PRO A 87 24.62 -4.15 13.20
CA PRO A 87 24.76 -3.24 14.31
C PRO A 87 26.11 -2.51 14.18
N THR A 88 26.26 -1.72 13.13
CA THR A 88 27.05 -0.50 13.24
C THR A 88 26.50 0.20 14.48
N LYS A 89 27.40 0.63 15.36
CA LYS A 89 27.13 1.26 16.67
C LYS A 89 26.32 2.58 16.57
N SER A 90 25.52 2.77 15.53
CA SER A 90 24.50 3.80 15.42
C SER A 90 23.22 3.27 16.06
N HIS A 91 23.05 3.62 17.33
CA HIS A 91 21.76 3.62 18.01
C HIS A 91 20.87 4.63 17.28
N ASN A 92 20.33 4.31 16.09
CA ASN A 92 19.49 5.26 15.35
C ASN A 92 18.17 5.40 16.11
N PRO A 93 17.99 6.49 16.88
CA PRO A 93 16.86 6.62 17.80
C PRO A 93 15.53 6.74 17.03
N TYR A 94 15.59 6.97 15.72
CA TYR A 94 14.43 7.12 14.85
C TYR A 94 13.97 5.80 14.22
N LEU A 95 14.71 4.69 14.37
CA LEU A 95 14.32 3.43 13.72
C LEU A 95 12.98 2.91 14.26
N ALA A 96 12.79 2.88 15.59
CA ALA A 96 11.55 2.46 16.20
C ALA A 96 10.37 3.36 15.78
N GLY A 97 10.58 4.67 15.74
CA GLY A 97 9.58 5.64 15.26
C GLY A 97 9.25 5.45 13.77
N THR A 98 10.24 5.15 12.93
CA THR A 98 10.05 4.89 11.50
C THR A 98 9.23 3.62 11.28
N LEU A 99 9.53 2.55 12.03
CA LEU A 99 8.77 1.30 11.98
C LEU A 99 7.32 1.51 12.46
N ALA A 100 7.11 2.30 13.51
CA ALA A 100 5.77 2.64 13.98
C ALA A 100 4.98 3.42 12.92
N ILE A 101 5.59 4.44 12.29
CA ILE A 101 4.95 5.22 11.23
C ILE A 101 4.65 4.35 10.00
N ALA A 102 5.55 3.44 9.63
CA ALA A 102 5.31 2.48 8.54
C ALA A 102 4.17 1.50 8.89
N GLY A 103 4.08 1.06 10.13
CA GLY A 103 2.95 0.25 10.62
C GLY A 103 1.61 1.00 10.55
N VAL A 104 1.60 2.28 10.94
CA VAL A 104 0.41 3.14 10.79
C VAL A 104 0.04 3.30 9.31
N ALA A 105 1.02 3.54 8.43
CA ALA A 105 0.79 3.61 6.99
C ALA A 105 0.18 2.30 6.45
N CYS A 106 0.65 1.14 6.91
CA CYS A 106 0.12 -0.17 6.55
C CYS A 106 -1.37 -0.32 6.92
N VAL A 107 -1.75 0.06 8.15
CA VAL A 107 -3.15 0.02 8.60
C VAL A 107 -4.02 0.99 7.80
N LEU A 108 -3.56 2.23 7.61
CA LEU A 108 -4.29 3.24 6.83
C LEU A 108 -4.46 2.79 5.37
N HIS A 109 -3.44 2.13 4.80
CA HIS A 109 -3.53 1.58 3.44
C HIS A 109 -4.59 0.47 3.36
N ALA A 110 -4.67 -0.42 4.35
CA ALA A 110 -5.71 -1.44 4.39
C ALA A 110 -7.11 -0.82 4.44
N VAL A 111 -7.32 0.18 5.31
CA VAL A 111 -8.59 0.91 5.42
C VAL A 111 -8.94 1.60 4.10
N MET A 112 -7.96 2.24 3.46
CA MET A 112 -8.13 2.86 2.15
C MET A 112 -8.59 1.83 1.12
N VAL A 113 -7.88 0.70 0.97
CA VAL A 113 -8.23 -0.35 -0.01
C VAL A 113 -9.63 -0.89 0.24
N VAL A 114 -9.94 -1.26 1.48
CA VAL A 114 -11.26 -1.77 1.88
C VAL A 114 -12.38 -0.79 1.56
N ALA A 115 -12.22 0.48 1.96
CA ALA A 115 -13.22 1.51 1.71
C ALA A 115 -13.44 1.76 0.21
N GLY A 116 -12.35 1.72 -0.58
CA GLY A 116 -12.43 1.83 -2.04
C GLY A 116 -13.16 0.64 -2.65
N GLN A 117 -12.76 -0.58 -2.29
CA GLN A 117 -13.38 -1.82 -2.75
C GLN A 117 -14.87 -1.94 -2.41
N ALA A 118 -15.28 -1.40 -1.26
CA ALA A 118 -16.69 -1.34 -0.87
C ALA A 118 -17.48 -0.23 -1.61
N ALA A 119 -16.83 0.85 -2.03
CA ALA A 119 -17.45 1.94 -2.79
C ALA A 119 -17.59 1.62 -4.30
N VAL A 120 -16.67 0.82 -4.84
CA VAL A 120 -16.63 0.44 -6.26
C VAL A 120 -17.96 -0.14 -6.79
N PRO A 121 -18.68 -1.05 -6.10
CA PRO A 121 -19.97 -1.55 -6.57
C PRO A 121 -21.09 -0.50 -6.59
N ILE A 122 -20.97 0.57 -5.80
CA ILE A 122 -21.99 1.61 -5.65
C ILE A 122 -21.80 2.70 -6.72
N TYR A 123 -20.55 3.15 -6.91
CA TYR A 123 -20.23 4.30 -7.77
C TYR A 123 -19.46 3.92 -9.05
N GLY A 124 -18.92 2.71 -9.14
CA GLY A 124 -17.99 2.30 -10.20
C GLY A 124 -16.54 2.71 -9.91
N GLU A 125 -15.58 2.08 -10.59
CA GLU A 125 -14.14 2.26 -10.29
C GLU A 125 -13.65 3.69 -10.53
N LEU A 126 -14.03 4.30 -11.66
CA LEU A 126 -13.54 5.62 -12.05
C LEU A 126 -14.08 6.72 -11.13
N GLN A 127 -15.36 6.65 -10.78
CA GLN A 127 -16.00 7.65 -9.92
C GLN A 127 -15.52 7.50 -8.47
N THR A 128 -15.35 6.27 -8.00
CA THR A 128 -14.76 5.99 -6.67
C THR A 128 -13.37 6.58 -6.57
N LEU A 129 -12.51 6.33 -7.56
CA LEU A 129 -11.15 6.88 -7.59
C LEU A 129 -11.16 8.40 -7.65
N TRP A 130 -11.92 8.98 -8.57
CA TRP A 130 -11.97 10.43 -8.78
C TRP A 130 -12.45 11.19 -7.54
N LEU A 131 -13.56 10.75 -6.94
CA LEU A 131 -14.14 11.39 -5.75
C LEU A 131 -13.23 11.24 -4.53
N ALA A 132 -12.65 10.05 -4.33
CA ALA A 132 -11.69 9.85 -3.25
C ALA A 132 -10.43 10.72 -3.42
N ARG A 133 -9.94 10.92 -4.65
CA ARG A 133 -8.81 11.82 -4.93
C ARG A 133 -9.16 13.27 -4.65
N LEU A 134 -10.37 13.71 -4.98
CA LEU A 134 -10.83 15.04 -4.64
C LEU A 134 -10.89 15.24 -3.12
N ILE A 135 -11.41 14.26 -2.38
CA ILE A 135 -11.45 14.30 -0.91
C ILE A 135 -10.03 14.30 -0.32
N GLY A 136 -9.13 13.47 -0.84
CA GLY A 136 -7.73 13.44 -0.43
C GLY A 136 -7.01 14.76 -0.71
N LEU A 137 -7.28 15.38 -1.87
CA LEU A 137 -6.76 16.70 -2.24
C LEU A 137 -7.27 17.78 -1.27
N LEU A 138 -8.57 17.81 -1.00
CA LEU A 138 -9.15 18.75 -0.04
C LEU A 138 -8.55 18.54 1.37
N SER A 139 -8.38 17.28 1.77
CA SER A 139 -7.80 16.92 3.06
C SER A 139 -6.36 17.44 3.21
N ILE A 140 -5.51 17.28 2.18
CA ILE A 140 -4.14 17.80 2.23
C ILE A 140 -4.12 19.33 2.15
N LEU A 141 -5.03 19.95 1.39
CA LEU A 141 -5.15 21.42 1.33
C LEU A 141 -5.57 22.00 2.68
N THR A 142 -6.47 21.34 3.42
CA THR A 142 -6.83 21.75 4.79
C THR A 142 -5.62 21.64 5.73
N VAL A 143 -4.85 20.56 5.64
CA VAL A 143 -3.61 20.42 6.42
C VAL A 143 -2.61 21.52 6.07
N LEU A 144 -2.44 21.84 4.78
CA LEU A 144 -1.56 22.91 4.33
C LEU A 144 -2.03 24.31 4.74
N ALA A 145 -3.35 24.56 4.74
CA ALA A 145 -3.92 25.84 5.17
C ALA A 145 -3.71 26.10 6.68
N ILE A 146 -3.66 25.04 7.48
CA ILE A 146 -3.36 25.12 8.92
C ILE A 146 -1.85 25.29 9.17
N ARG A 147 -1.01 24.86 8.24
CA ARG A 147 0.45 24.96 8.35
C ARG A 147 0.91 26.34 7.88
N THR A 148 1.82 26.95 8.63
CA THR A 148 2.43 28.25 8.29
C THR A 148 3.51 28.16 7.22
N THR A 149 3.80 26.96 6.69
CA THR A 149 4.82 26.71 5.68
C THR A 149 4.20 26.05 4.46
N THR A 150 4.26 26.72 3.31
CA THR A 150 3.85 26.16 2.03
C THR A 150 5.06 25.51 1.36
N PRO A 151 4.98 24.21 1.01
CA PRO A 151 6.07 23.55 0.31
C PRO A 151 6.17 24.11 -1.12
N ILE A 152 7.34 24.66 -1.47
CA ILE A 152 7.61 25.13 -2.83
C ILE A 152 8.26 23.97 -3.61
N VAL A 153 7.59 23.53 -4.67
CA VAL A 153 8.11 22.49 -5.57
C VAL A 153 8.73 23.16 -6.81
N PRO A 154 10.04 22.99 -7.05
CA PRO A 154 10.69 23.55 -8.24
C PRO A 154 10.06 23.02 -9.55
N LEU A 155 9.91 23.90 -10.55
CA LEU A 155 9.21 23.57 -11.81
C LEU A 155 9.78 22.33 -12.52
N ARG A 156 11.10 22.11 -12.41
CA ARG A 156 11.82 20.94 -12.96
C ARG A 156 11.30 19.58 -12.50
N TRP A 157 10.66 19.50 -11.33
CA TRP A 157 10.17 18.23 -10.77
C TRP A 157 8.73 17.91 -11.18
N TRP A 158 7.99 18.87 -11.74
CA TRP A 158 6.60 18.68 -12.14
C TRP A 158 6.38 17.53 -13.15
N PRO A 159 7.22 17.34 -14.19
CA PRO A 159 7.05 16.21 -15.10
C PRO A 159 7.14 14.86 -14.39
N ILE A 160 8.06 14.72 -13.43
CA ILE A 160 8.25 13.48 -12.66
C ILE A 160 7.08 13.26 -11.70
N ILE A 161 6.60 14.32 -11.04
CA ILE A 161 5.43 14.26 -10.15
C ILE A 161 4.16 13.92 -10.94
N ALA A 162 3.98 14.51 -12.13
CA ALA A 162 2.85 14.20 -12.99
C ALA A 162 2.89 12.74 -13.45
N LEU A 163 4.06 12.24 -13.88
CA LEU A 163 4.22 10.83 -14.24
C LEU A 163 3.94 9.90 -13.06
N GLN A 164 4.47 10.22 -11.87
CA GLN A 164 4.22 9.44 -10.66
C GLN A 164 2.73 9.44 -10.29
N GLY A 165 2.05 10.58 -10.39
CA GLY A 165 0.62 10.70 -10.15
C GLY A 165 -0.22 9.91 -11.15
N CYS A 166 0.14 9.93 -12.44
CA CYS A 166 -0.52 9.14 -13.47
C CYS A 166 -0.35 7.63 -13.24
N LEU A 167 0.87 7.18 -12.92
CA LEU A 167 1.14 5.76 -12.63
C LEU A 167 0.42 5.31 -11.36
N ASP A 168 0.39 6.15 -10.32
CA ASP A 168 -0.33 5.89 -9.07
C ASP A 168 -1.84 5.77 -9.33
N ALA A 169 -2.43 6.74 -10.02
CA ALA A 169 -3.84 6.71 -10.38
C ALA A 169 -4.21 5.49 -11.24
N ALA A 170 -3.37 5.14 -12.22
CA ALA A 170 -3.56 3.95 -13.04
C ALA A 170 -3.50 2.66 -12.21
N GLY A 171 -2.55 2.56 -11.29
CA GLY A 171 -2.43 1.42 -10.38
C GLY A 171 -3.69 1.22 -9.53
N TYR A 172 -4.22 2.28 -8.94
CA TYR A 172 -5.47 2.18 -8.17
C TYR A 172 -6.70 1.97 -9.03
N LEU A 173 -6.73 2.51 -10.26
CA LEU A 173 -7.80 2.22 -11.20
C LEU A 173 -7.84 0.73 -11.53
N PHE A 174 -6.70 0.10 -11.80
CA PHE A 174 -6.64 -1.35 -12.04
C PHE A 174 -6.96 -2.17 -10.79
N LEU A 175 -6.53 -1.73 -9.60
CA LEU A 175 -6.92 -2.35 -8.33
C LEU A 175 -8.44 -2.36 -8.18
N PHE A 176 -9.10 -1.22 -8.41
CA PHE A 176 -10.54 -1.08 -8.28
C PHE A 176 -11.32 -1.81 -9.38
N ALA A 177 -10.85 -1.74 -10.63
CA ALA A 177 -11.42 -2.49 -11.75
C ALA A 177 -11.34 -4.00 -11.48
N GLY A 178 -10.21 -4.50 -10.98
CA GLY A 178 -10.06 -5.92 -10.60
C GLY A 178 -10.90 -6.31 -9.39
N SER A 179 -11.30 -5.34 -8.56
CA SER A 179 -12.16 -5.56 -7.38
C SER A 179 -13.66 -5.55 -7.71
N GLN A 180 -14.02 -5.47 -8.98
CA GLN A 180 -15.40 -5.62 -9.42
C GLN A 180 -15.81 -7.10 -9.35
N GLY A 181 -16.94 -7.39 -8.70
CA GLY A 181 -17.41 -8.75 -8.46
C GLY A 181 -16.75 -9.43 -7.25
N ASP A 182 -16.58 -10.75 -7.35
CA ASP A 182 -16.00 -11.61 -6.31
C ASP A 182 -14.47 -11.67 -6.42
N GLY A 183 -13.76 -11.85 -5.29
CA GLY A 183 -12.29 -12.00 -5.27
C GLY A 183 -11.50 -10.71 -5.00
N ARG A 184 -12.11 -9.72 -4.35
CA ARG A 184 -11.47 -8.43 -3.96
C ARG A 184 -10.24 -8.62 -3.10
N GLU A 185 -10.27 -9.60 -2.22
CA GLU A 185 -9.18 -10.02 -1.34
C GLU A 185 -7.97 -10.55 -2.12
N ILE A 186 -8.20 -11.25 -3.25
CA ILE A 186 -7.15 -11.77 -4.13
C ILE A 186 -6.46 -10.61 -4.84
N VAL A 187 -7.25 -9.65 -5.34
CA VAL A 187 -6.76 -8.47 -6.05
C VAL A 187 -5.88 -7.61 -5.13
N ALA A 188 -6.28 -7.44 -3.87
CA ALA A 188 -5.48 -6.74 -2.87
C ALA A 188 -4.14 -7.44 -2.61
N VAL A 189 -4.14 -8.77 -2.51
CA VAL A 189 -2.92 -9.56 -2.30
C VAL A 189 -2.00 -9.47 -3.52
N THR A 190 -2.52 -9.61 -4.73
CA THR A 190 -1.75 -9.48 -5.97
C THR A 190 -1.15 -8.07 -6.12
N ALA A 191 -1.89 -7.03 -5.76
CA ALA A 191 -1.39 -5.66 -5.82
C ALA A 191 -0.18 -5.43 -4.91
N SER A 192 -0.09 -6.12 -3.75
CA SER A 192 1.04 -5.95 -2.83
C SER A 192 2.40 -6.38 -3.37
N ALA A 193 2.44 -7.06 -4.52
CA ALA A 193 3.65 -7.29 -5.30
C ALA A 193 4.48 -6.01 -5.49
N PHE A 194 3.81 -4.84 -5.54
CA PHE A 194 4.49 -3.55 -5.68
C PHE A 194 5.60 -3.36 -4.64
N GLY A 195 5.39 -3.76 -3.37
CA GLY A 195 6.38 -3.56 -2.31
C GLY A 195 7.66 -4.38 -2.54
N THR A 196 7.48 -5.58 -3.08
CA THR A 196 8.57 -6.47 -3.49
C THR A 196 9.34 -5.87 -4.66
N VAL A 197 8.62 -5.35 -5.67
CA VAL A 197 9.22 -4.62 -6.80
C VAL A 197 9.99 -3.39 -6.31
N THR A 198 9.41 -2.59 -5.41
CA THR A 198 10.07 -1.42 -4.80
C THR A 198 11.34 -1.81 -4.06
N THR A 199 11.33 -2.94 -3.35
CA THR A 199 12.51 -3.45 -2.63
C THR A 199 13.62 -3.85 -3.60
N LEU A 200 13.28 -4.50 -4.72
CA LEU A 200 14.25 -4.81 -5.78
C LEU A 200 14.81 -3.54 -6.42
N LEU A 201 13.95 -2.55 -6.71
CA LEU A 201 14.38 -1.25 -7.21
C LEU A 201 15.34 -0.55 -6.24
N ALA A 202 15.07 -0.61 -4.93
CA ALA A 202 15.97 -0.07 -3.91
C ALA A 202 17.34 -0.75 -3.95
N ARG A 203 17.41 -2.05 -4.21
CA ARG A 203 18.69 -2.75 -4.40
C ARG A 203 19.43 -2.30 -5.65
N PHE A 204 18.77 -2.20 -6.79
CA PHE A 204 19.45 -1.91 -8.06
C PHE A 204 19.78 -0.43 -8.24
N ILE A 205 18.87 0.46 -7.81
CA ILE A 205 18.98 1.91 -7.98
C ILE A 205 19.69 2.55 -6.78
N LEU A 206 19.21 2.28 -5.56
CA LEU A 206 19.76 2.88 -4.33
C LEU A 206 20.95 2.10 -3.76
N ARG A 207 21.25 0.92 -4.32
CA ARG A 207 22.35 0.02 -3.88
C ARG A 207 22.23 -0.41 -2.42
N GLU A 208 21.02 -0.41 -1.88
CA GLU A 208 20.76 -0.92 -0.53
C GLU A 208 21.15 -2.41 -0.42
N LYS A 209 21.61 -2.84 0.75
CA LYS A 209 21.96 -4.25 0.99
C LYS A 209 20.70 -5.03 1.36
N ILE A 210 20.42 -6.09 0.61
CA ILE A 210 19.32 -7.04 0.91
C ILE A 210 19.94 -8.32 1.46
N SER A 211 19.45 -8.83 2.59
CA SER A 211 19.92 -10.12 3.13
C SER A 211 19.34 -11.32 2.38
N CYS A 212 20.01 -12.47 2.53
CA CYS A 212 19.55 -13.74 1.98
C CYS A 212 18.12 -14.11 2.44
N ILE A 213 17.74 -13.72 3.66
CA ILE A 213 16.40 -14.01 4.19
C ILE A 213 15.34 -13.08 3.56
N GLN A 214 15.67 -11.81 3.28
CA GLN A 214 14.79 -10.93 2.51
C GLN A 214 14.61 -11.45 1.08
N TRP A 215 15.63 -12.06 0.47
CA TRP A 215 15.50 -12.74 -0.82
C TRP A 215 14.52 -13.93 -0.77
N CYS A 216 14.58 -14.75 0.29
CA CYS A 216 13.59 -15.82 0.48
C CYS A 216 12.17 -15.24 0.63
N GLY A 217 12.01 -14.15 1.37
CA GLY A 217 10.72 -13.47 1.49
C GLY A 217 10.20 -12.95 0.14
N ILE A 218 11.06 -12.33 -0.66
CA ILE A 218 10.75 -11.88 -2.03
C ILE A 218 10.29 -13.05 -2.90
N ALA A 219 11.01 -14.19 -2.85
CA ALA A 219 10.66 -15.39 -3.60
C ALA A 219 9.29 -15.96 -3.17
N LEU A 220 9.00 -15.98 -1.87
CA LEU A 220 7.69 -16.41 -1.34
C LEU A 220 6.56 -15.50 -1.83
N VAL A 221 6.76 -14.18 -1.87
CA VAL A 221 5.74 -13.24 -2.36
C VAL A 221 5.42 -13.50 -3.84
N PHE A 222 6.45 -13.53 -4.71
CA PHE A 222 6.22 -13.79 -6.13
C PHE A 222 5.66 -15.20 -6.39
N GLY A 223 6.12 -16.20 -5.65
CA GLY A 223 5.61 -17.58 -5.75
C GLY A 223 4.14 -17.67 -5.34
N GLY A 224 3.76 -17.05 -4.22
CA GLY A 224 2.36 -17.02 -3.78
C GLY A 224 1.44 -16.29 -4.76
N ILE A 225 1.87 -15.15 -5.31
CA ILE A 225 1.11 -14.42 -6.34
C ILE A 225 0.94 -15.27 -7.61
N ALA A 226 1.99 -15.96 -8.06
CA ALA A 226 1.92 -16.81 -9.24
C ALA A 226 0.87 -17.93 -9.08
N VAL A 227 0.76 -18.51 -7.88
CA VAL A 227 -0.28 -19.49 -7.55
C VAL A 227 -1.67 -18.84 -7.49
N LEU A 228 -1.79 -17.64 -6.90
CA LEU A 228 -3.06 -16.88 -6.82
C LEU A 228 -3.66 -16.56 -8.19
N VAL A 229 -2.81 -16.23 -9.16
CA VAL A 229 -3.24 -15.85 -10.52
C VAL A 229 -3.37 -17.08 -11.43
N SER A 230 -2.86 -18.24 -11.02
CA SER A 230 -2.97 -19.46 -11.83
C SER A 230 -4.43 -19.95 -11.89
N PRO A 231 -4.96 -20.28 -13.09
CA PRO A 231 -6.27 -20.91 -13.22
C PRO A 231 -6.14 -22.37 -12.82
N LEU A 232 -6.27 -22.65 -11.52
CA LEU A 232 -6.39 -24.01 -10.98
C LEU A 232 -7.87 -24.30 -10.65
#